data_AF-A0A538MCN5-F1
#
_entry.id   AF-A0A538MCN5-F1
#
_cell.length_a   1.000
_cell.length_b   1.000
_cell.length_c   1.000
_cell.angle_alpha   90.00
_cell.angle_beta   90.00
_cell.angle_gamma   90.00
#
_symmetry.space_group_name_H-M   'P 1'
#
loop_
_entity.id
_entity.type
_entity.pdbx_description
1 polymer ?
#
loop_
_entity_poly.entity_id
_entity_poly.type
_entity_poly.pdbx_seq_one_letter_code
_entity_poly.pdbx_strand_id
1 'polypeptide(L)' 'MTRPWTVATGSAAEARAAADELGYPVIVKPSSTEGFKRRFGRQNFRCETGEDVETAYADAEEYEPLVQEV' A
#
# COMPACT_ATOMS: atom_id res chain seq x y z
N MET A 1 -17.24 -3.32 14.71
CA MET A 1 -16.38 -3.45 13.52
C MET A 1 -15.10 -2.70 13.82
N THR A 2 -14.01 -3.42 14.04
CA THR A 2 -12.68 -2.85 14.23
C THR A 2 -12.21 -2.29 12.89
N ARG A 3 -11.60 -1.10 12.87
CA ARG A 3 -11.00 -0.56 11.64
C ARG A 3 -9.77 -1.40 11.29
N PRO A 4 -9.52 -1.70 10.00
CA PRO A 4 -8.34 -2.43 9.61
C PRO A 4 -7.08 -1.65 9.96
N TRP A 5 -6.04 -2.34 10.43
CA TRP A 5 -4.76 -1.72 10.72
C TRP A 5 -4.15 -1.11 9.45
N THR A 6 -3.69 0.13 9.53
CA THR A 6 -3.09 0.88 8.42
C THR A 6 -1.82 1.58 8.92
N VAL A 7 -0.74 1.48 8.15
CA VAL A 7 0.56 2.09 8.42
C VAL A 7 0.89 3.08 7.32
N ALA A 8 1.28 4.30 7.71
CA ALA A 8 1.86 5.28 6.79
C ALA A 8 3.36 5.03 6.66
N THR A 9 3.88 5.06 5.44
CA THR A 9 5.25 4.67 5.11
C THR A 9 5.88 5.73 4.23
N GLY A 10 7.15 6.04 4.46
CA GLY A 10 7.91 7.08 3.72
C GLY A 10 8.82 6.51 2.63
N SER A 11 8.95 5.19 2.51
CA SER A 11 9.73 4.54 1.45
C SER A 11 9.22 3.13 1.13
N ALA A 12 9.63 2.57 -0.01
CA ALA A 12 9.33 1.19 -0.39
C ALA A 12 9.85 0.16 0.63
N ALA A 13 11.03 0.42 1.21
CA ALA A 13 11.62 -0.43 2.24
C ALA A 13 10.79 -0.41 3.54
N GLU A 14 10.32 0.76 3.96
CA GLU A 14 9.42 0.89 5.11
C GLU A 14 8.07 0.22 4.84
N ALA A 15 7.54 0.34 3.62
CA ALA A 15 6.30 -0.34 3.23
C ALA A 15 6.43 -1.86 3.28
N ARG A 16 7.55 -2.41 2.80
CA ARG A 16 7.85 -3.84 2.92
C ARG A 16 7.94 -4.28 4.38
N ALA A 17 8.68 -3.54 5.20
CA ALA A 17 8.81 -3.87 6.62
C ALA A 17 7.45 -3.88 7.33
N ALA A 18 6.59 -2.88 7.06
CA ALA A 18 5.24 -2.85 7.58
C ALA A 18 4.38 -4.04 7.11
N ALA A 19 4.54 -4.47 5.85
CA ALA A 19 3.84 -5.62 5.31
C ALA A 19 4.32 -6.95 5.94
N ASP A 20 5.62 -7.10 6.18
CA ASP A 20 6.21 -8.25 6.87
C ASP A 20 5.68 -8.35 8.32
N GLU A 21 5.43 -7.23 8.99
CA GLU A 21 4.82 -7.19 10.33
C GLU A 21 3.32 -7.50 10.31
N LEU A 22 2.58 -6.97 9.33
CA LEU A 22 1.13 -7.17 9.18
C LEU A 22 0.77 -8.59 8.71
N GLY A 23 1.66 -9.21 7.94
CA GLY A 23 1.42 -10.48 7.27
C GLY A 23 0.68 -10.31 5.95
N TYR A 24 1.08 -11.13 4.97
CA TYR A 24 0.48 -11.13 3.64
C TYR A 24 -0.84 -11.93 3.60
N PRO A 25 -1.78 -11.55 2.73
CA PRO A 25 -1.72 -10.42 1.80
C PRO A 25 -2.03 -9.08 2.47
N VAL A 26 -1.45 -8.00 1.92
CA VAL A 26 -1.70 -6.62 2.33
C VAL A 26 -2.24 -5.78 1.18
N ILE A 27 -2.75 -4.61 1.50
CA ILE A 27 -3.24 -3.60 0.56
C ILE A 27 -2.31 -2.39 0.59
N VAL A 28 -1.77 -2.00 -0.57
CA VAL A 28 -1.11 -0.70 -0.77
C VAL A 28 -2.10 0.27 -1.41
N LYS A 29 -2.42 1.37 -0.75
CA LYS A 29 -3.43 2.35 -1.20
C LYS A 29 -2.92 3.78 -1.04
N PRO A 30 -3.39 4.75 -1.84
CA PRO A 30 -2.98 6.13 -1.67
C PRO A 30 -3.56 6.75 -0.39
N SER A 31 -2.97 7.84 0.11
CA SER A 31 -3.53 8.66 1.19
C SER A 31 -4.86 9.32 0.78
N SER A 32 -5.02 9.62 -0.52
CA SER A 32 -6.22 10.14 -1.15
C SER A 32 -6.52 9.45 -2.48
N THR A 33 -7.79 9.17 -2.76
CA THR A 33 -8.19 8.47 -4.00
C THR A 33 -8.12 9.33 -5.26
N GLU A 34 -8.00 10.65 -5.10
CA GLU A 34 -7.94 11.61 -6.22
C GLU A 34 -6.66 11.39 -7.04
N GLY A 35 -6.77 11.42 -8.37
CA GLY A 35 -5.65 11.13 -9.28
C GLY A 35 -5.30 9.64 -9.40
N PHE A 36 -5.16 8.92 -8.29
CA PHE A 36 -4.76 7.51 -8.25
C PHE A 36 -5.68 6.60 -9.09
N LYS A 37 -7.01 6.73 -8.91
CA LYS A 37 -7.98 5.95 -9.68
C LYS A 37 -7.90 6.24 -11.19
N ARG A 38 -7.61 7.49 -11.56
CA ARG A 38 -7.45 7.89 -12.97
C ARG A 38 -6.17 7.31 -13.57
N ARG A 39 -5.10 7.22 -12.78
CA ARG A 39 -3.78 6.73 -13.20
C ARG A 39 -3.67 5.21 -13.28
N PHE A 40 -4.28 4.48 -12.35
CA PHE A 40 -4.13 3.02 -12.24
C PHE A 40 -5.41 2.22 -12.52
N GLY A 41 -6.55 2.88 -12.69
CA GLY A 41 -7.84 2.23 -12.92
C GLY A 41 -8.38 1.44 -11.73
N ARG A 42 -7.73 1.54 -10.56
CA ARG A 42 -8.06 0.84 -9.31
C ARG A 42 -7.86 1.76 -8.11
N GLN A 43 -8.38 1.39 -6.95
CA GLN A 43 -8.27 2.19 -5.72
C GLN A 43 -7.14 1.75 -4.78
N ASN A 44 -6.57 0.57 -5.03
CA ASN A 44 -5.45 0.02 -4.29
C ASN A 44 -4.79 -1.11 -5.09
N PHE A 45 -3.61 -1.51 -4.65
CA PHE A 45 -2.95 -2.75 -5.02
C PHE A 45 -3.11 -3.75 -3.90
N ARG A 46 -3.44 -4.99 -4.25
CA ARG A 46 -3.33 -6.12 -3.34
C ARG A 46 -1.98 -6.78 -3.59
N CYS A 47 -1.19 -6.91 -2.54
CA CYS A 47 0.18 -7.40 -2.60
C CYS A 47 0.25 -8.74 -1.85
N GLU A 48 0.71 -9.78 -2.53
CA GLU A 48 0.82 -11.13 -1.97
C GLU A 48 2.23 -11.37 -1.41
N THR A 49 3.21 -10.56 -1.81
CA THR A 49 4.61 -10.65 -1.41
C THR A 49 5.21 -9.27 -1.11
N GLY A 50 6.37 -9.26 -0.43
CA GLY A 50 7.10 -8.01 -0.17
C GLY A 50 7.60 -7.33 -1.45
N GLU A 51 7.90 -8.09 -2.49
CA GLU A 51 8.27 -7.56 -3.81
C GLU A 51 7.10 -6.85 -4.48
N ASP A 52 5.88 -7.38 -4.35
CA ASP A 52 4.66 -6.70 -4.80
C ASP A 52 4.47 -5.37 -4.06
N VAL A 53 4.80 -5.32 -2.76
CA VAL A 53 4.68 -4.10 -1.95
C VAL A 53 5.68 -3.04 -2.38
N GLU A 54 6.95 -3.42 -2.57
CA GLU A 54 7.99 -2.49 -3.03
C GLU A 54 7.64 -1.90 -4.40
N THR A 55 7.18 -2.76 -5.31
CA THR A 55 6.74 -2.36 -6.66
C THR A 55 5.53 -1.43 -6.60
N ALA A 56 4.50 -1.81 -5.84
CA ALA A 56 3.28 -1.01 -5.68
C ALA A 56 3.56 0.33 -5.01
N TYR A 57 4.48 0.38 -4.03
CA TYR A 57 4.88 1.61 -3.38
C TYR A 57 5.62 2.52 -4.37
N ALA A 58 6.61 2.00 -5.09
CA ALA A 58 7.38 2.79 -6.06
C ALA A 58 6.48 3.37 -7.17
N ASP A 59 5.53 2.60 -7.68
CA ASP A 59 4.55 3.07 -8.65
C ASP A 59 3.67 4.19 -8.08
N ALA A 60 3.34 4.11 -6.78
CA ALA A 60 2.37 4.99 -6.13
C ALA A 60 2.99 6.10 -5.28
N GLU A 61 4.32 6.27 -5.27
CA GLU A 61 5.03 7.12 -4.31
C GLU A 61 4.50 8.57 -4.28
N GLU A 62 4.14 9.12 -5.45
CA GLU A 62 3.55 10.46 -5.56
C GLU A 62 2.18 10.62 -4.86
N TYR A 63 1.51 9.51 -4.50
CA TYR A 63 0.21 9.46 -3.86
C TYR A 63 0.27 9.10 -2.36
N GLU A 64 1.47 9.18 -1.77
CA GLU A 64 1.73 8.92 -0.35
C GLU A 64 1.13 7.57 0.11
N PRO A 65 1.66 6.44 -0.36
CA PRO A 65 1.04 5.14 -0.14
C PRO A 65 1.00 4.74 1.34
N LEU A 66 -0.08 4.06 1.69
CA LEU A 66 -0.34 3.43 2.98
C LEU A 66 -0.39 1.91 2.80
N VAL A 67 0.14 1.18 3.76
CA VAL A 67 0.02 -0.29 3.83
C VAL A 67 -1.09 -0.66 4.82
N GLN A 68 -2.00 -1.55 4.43
CA GLN A 68 -3.16 -1.94 5.23
C GLN A 68 -3.34 -3.45 5.20
N GLU A 69 -3.82 -4.04 6.29
CA GLU A 69 -4.36 -5.41 6.25
C GLU A 69 -5.62 -5.51 5.37
N VAL A 70 -5.92 -6.74 4.91
CA VAL A 70 -7.08 -7.05 4.04
C VAL A 70 -8.39 -7.12 4.82
#